data_AF-A0A2J7ZU74-F1
#
_entry.id   AF-A0A2J7ZU74-F1
#
_cell.length_a   1.000
_cell.length_b   1.000
_cell.length_c   1.000
_cell.angle_alpha   90.00
_cell.angle_beta   90.00
_cell.angle_gamma   90.00
#
_symmetry.space_group_name_H-M   'P 1'
#
loop_
_entity.id
_entity.type
_entity.pdbx_description
1 polymer ?
#
loop_
_entity_poly.entity_id
_entity_poly.type
_entity_poly.pdbx_seq_one_letter_code
_entity_poly.pdbx_strand_id
1 'polypeptide(L)'
;MDKHCEAPLHAQDSRLHDTRERGDPIYREWGWSMFRAYERWCRVATGGYQVLNNVESVPPGTGNKMESFWMAETLKYFYLLFSDDPKEVPLDEFVFNTEAHPLAIEGSPTDTRLREALARVHARFRPTLPLSLGLMQRM
;
A
#
# COMPACT_ATOMS: atom_id res chain seq x y z
N MET A 1 9.30 23.03 -12.73
CA MET A 1 9.53 21.85 -11.89
C MET A 1 9.35 22.27 -10.45
N ASP A 2 8.40 21.65 -9.75
CA ASP A 2 8.31 21.78 -8.30
C ASP A 2 9.54 21.12 -7.68
N LYS A 3 10.31 21.89 -6.93
CA LYS A 3 11.58 21.45 -6.32
C LYS A 3 11.38 20.75 -4.98
N HIS A 4 10.13 20.47 -4.64
CA HIS A 4 9.76 19.82 -3.38
C HIS A 4 10.10 18.34 -3.45
N CYS A 5 10.68 17.80 -2.37
CA CYS A 5 10.84 16.37 -2.22
C CYS A 5 9.51 15.78 -1.73
N GLU A 6 8.60 15.55 -2.67
CA GLU A 6 7.46 14.66 -2.50
C GLU A 6 7.82 13.36 -3.20
N ALA A 7 7.62 12.22 -2.55
CA ALA A 7 8.01 10.95 -3.12
C ALA A 7 7.31 10.76 -4.47
N PRO A 8 8.05 10.52 -5.58
CA PRO A 8 7.41 10.25 -6.86
C PRO A 8 6.82 8.85 -6.78
N LEU A 9 5.60 8.78 -6.23
CA LEU A 9 4.83 7.57 -5.99
C LEU A 9 4.81 6.65 -7.21
N HIS A 10 4.54 7.23 -8.38
CA HIS A 10 4.50 6.54 -9.67
C HIS A 10 5.81 5.80 -10.00
N ALA A 11 6.96 6.34 -9.57
CA ALA A 11 8.25 5.71 -9.82
C ALA A 11 8.54 4.56 -8.85
N GLN A 12 7.85 4.47 -7.72
CA GLN A 12 7.97 3.32 -6.80
C GLN A 12 7.05 2.19 -7.25
N ASP A 13 5.82 2.53 -7.60
CA ASP A 13 4.80 1.61 -8.08
C ASP A 13 5.22 0.91 -9.39
N SER A 14 5.68 1.68 -10.38
CA SER A 14 6.15 1.13 -11.66
C SER A 14 7.32 0.15 -11.48
N ARG A 15 8.23 0.45 -10.54
CA ARG A 15 9.38 -0.41 -10.26
C ARG A 15 9.01 -1.71 -9.57
N LEU A 16 7.98 -1.70 -8.72
CA LEU A 16 7.47 -2.94 -8.11
C LEU A 16 6.94 -3.88 -9.21
N HIS A 17 6.11 -3.35 -10.12
CA HIS A 17 5.55 -4.12 -11.23
C HIS A 17 6.67 -4.66 -12.12
N ASP A 18 7.60 -3.81 -12.57
CA ASP A 18 8.74 -4.23 -13.39
C ASP A 18 9.62 -5.30 -12.71
N THR A 19 9.89 -5.15 -11.41
CA THR A 19 10.67 -6.13 -10.64
C THR A 19 9.97 -7.48 -10.58
N ARG A 20 8.64 -7.49 -10.43
CA ARG A 20 7.88 -8.74 -10.32
C ARG A 20 7.65 -9.41 -11.68
N GLU A 21 7.56 -8.64 -12.76
CA GLU A 21 7.47 -9.19 -14.11
C GLU A 21 8.81 -9.72 -14.63
N ARG A 22 9.90 -8.95 -14.45
CA ARG A 22 11.20 -9.22 -15.09
C ARG A 22 12.27 -9.75 -14.16
N GLY A 23 12.14 -9.53 -12.85
CA GLY A 23 13.14 -9.93 -11.86
C GLY A 23 14.48 -9.18 -11.98
N ASP A 24 14.51 -8.03 -12.67
CA ASP A 24 15.76 -7.31 -12.93
C ASP A 24 16.28 -6.65 -11.64
N PRO A 25 17.52 -6.95 -11.19
CA PRO A 25 18.09 -6.38 -9.97
C PRO A 25 18.24 -4.85 -10.00
N ILE A 26 18.27 -4.22 -11.19
CA ILE A 26 18.47 -2.77 -11.33
C ILE A 26 17.41 -1.95 -10.57
N TYR A 27 16.17 -2.45 -10.54
CA TYR A 27 15.06 -1.76 -9.88
C TYR A 27 15.21 -1.78 -8.36
N ARG A 28 15.76 -2.87 -7.80
CA ARG A 28 16.11 -2.96 -6.38
C ARG A 28 17.25 -2.01 -6.04
N GLU A 29 18.28 -1.90 -6.89
CA GLU A 29 19.39 -0.97 -6.67
C GLU A 29 18.95 0.50 -6.69
N TRP A 30 18.06 0.85 -7.62
CA TRP A 30 17.47 2.19 -7.69
C TRP A 30 16.57 2.47 -6.49
N GLY A 31 15.72 1.52 -6.11
CA GLY A 31 14.92 1.62 -4.90
C GLY A 31 15.79 1.82 -3.66
N TRP A 32 16.89 1.08 -3.54
CA TRP A 32 17.82 1.20 -2.42
C TRP A 32 18.50 2.57 -2.38
N SER A 33 18.90 3.08 -3.54
CA SER A 33 19.49 4.41 -3.66
C SER A 33 18.51 5.51 -3.24
N MET A 34 17.22 5.35 -3.57
CA MET A 34 16.16 6.26 -3.10
C MET A 34 15.96 6.16 -1.59
N PHE A 35 15.85 4.95 -1.03
CA PHE A 35 15.69 4.76 0.41
C PHE A 35 16.83 5.40 1.21
N ARG A 36 18.08 5.22 0.75
CA ARG A 36 19.25 5.89 1.37
C ARG A 36 19.18 7.42 1.29
N ALA A 37 18.61 7.98 0.23
CA ALA A 37 18.41 9.42 0.13
C ALA A 37 17.38 9.93 1.16
N TYR A 38 16.27 9.20 1.35
CA TYR A 38 15.29 9.51 2.40
C TYR A 38 15.89 9.44 3.80
N GLU A 39 16.66 8.39 4.09
CA GLU A 39 17.34 8.25 5.38
C GLU A 39 18.33 9.39 5.65
N ARG A 40 19.00 9.88 4.62
CA ARG A 40 20.00 10.94 4.76
C ARG A 40 19.38 12.32 4.94
N TRP A 41 18.33 12.63 4.19
CA TRP A 41 17.84 14.01 4.06
C TRP A 41 16.50 14.26 4.71
N CYS A 42 15.62 13.25 4.77
CA CYS A 42 14.24 13.41 5.22
C CYS A 42 14.02 12.95 6.66
N ARG A 43 14.98 12.25 7.28
CA ARG A 43 14.86 11.71 8.63
C ARG A 43 15.00 12.81 9.69
N VAL A 44 14.07 12.85 10.64
CA VAL A 44 14.10 13.79 11.77
C VAL A 44 14.77 13.12 12.97
N ALA A 45 15.69 13.82 13.64
CA ALA A 45 16.44 13.27 14.78
C ALA A 45 15.53 12.81 15.94
N THR A 46 14.40 13.49 16.15
CA THR A 46 13.40 13.15 17.18
C THR A 46 12.45 12.02 16.77
N GLY A 47 12.53 11.54 15.53
CA GLY A 47 11.65 10.53 14.97
C GLY A 47 10.73 11.06 13.87
N GLY A 48 10.41 10.20 12.91
CA GLY A 48 9.61 10.54 11.73
C GLY A 48 10.43 10.99 10.52
N TYR A 49 9.70 11.32 9.46
CA TYR A 49 10.25 11.83 8.21
C TYR A 49 9.58 13.14 7.84
N GLN A 50 10.24 13.95 7.02
CA GLN A 50 9.71 15.22 6.59
C GLN A 50 10.01 15.54 5.13
N VAL A 51 9.14 16.33 4.53
CA VAL A 51 9.33 16.87 3.18
C VAL A 51 10.46 17.92 3.15
N LEU A 52 11.10 18.02 1.99
CA LEU A 52 12.10 19.05 1.68
C LEU A 52 11.48 20.10 0.76
N ASN A 53 11.72 21.37 1.04
CA ASN A 53 11.20 22.49 0.25
C ASN A 53 11.96 22.67 -1.08
N ASN A 54 13.25 22.34 -1.08
CA ASN A 54 14.09 22.42 -2.27
C ASN A 54 15.19 21.34 -2.25
N VAL A 55 15.07 20.36 -3.15
CA VAL A 55 16.03 19.26 -3.33
C VAL A 55 17.38 19.69 -3.91
N GLU A 56 17.45 20.87 -4.55
CA GLU A 56 18.69 21.37 -5.14
C GLU A 56 19.57 22.12 -4.13
N SER A 57 19.01 22.54 -2.98
CA SER A 57 19.77 23.26 -1.95
C SER A 57 20.48 22.31 -0.99
N VAL A 58 21.71 22.66 -0.60
CA VAL A 58 22.50 21.93 0.39
C VAL A 58 22.99 22.92 1.48
N PRO A 59 22.51 22.82 2.73
CA PRO A 59 21.49 21.89 3.20
C PRO A 59 20.08 22.24 2.68
N PRO A 60 19.19 21.26 2.48
CA PRO A 60 17.84 21.52 2.00
C PRO A 60 16.99 22.21 3.07
N GLY A 61 16.16 23.15 2.64
CA GLY A 61 15.11 23.71 3.49
C GLY A 61 14.06 22.67 3.83
N THR A 62 13.56 22.69 5.06
CA THR A 62 12.64 21.69 5.60
C THR A 62 11.20 22.21 5.70
N GLY A 63 10.22 21.35 5.38
CA GLY A 63 8.80 21.73 5.41
C GLY A 63 8.05 21.36 6.71
N ASN A 64 8.72 20.64 7.63
CA ASN A 64 8.16 20.15 8.90
C ASN A 64 6.79 19.46 8.77
N LYS A 65 6.60 18.71 7.69
CA LYS A 65 5.38 17.96 7.38
C LYS A 65 5.76 16.55 6.95
N MET A 66 5.06 15.56 7.48
CA MET A 66 5.11 14.18 7.01
C MET A 66 3.80 13.88 6.29
N GLU A 67 3.87 13.50 5.03
CA GLU A 67 2.69 13.17 4.24
C GLU A 67 2.17 11.78 4.60
N SER A 68 0.85 11.57 4.55
CA SER A 68 0.23 10.26 4.85
C SER A 68 0.70 9.16 3.91
N PHE A 69 0.90 9.49 2.62
CA PHE A 69 1.37 8.56 1.60
C PHE A 69 2.78 8.01 1.89
N TRP A 70 3.59 8.70 2.72
CA TRP A 70 4.90 8.18 3.11
C TRP A 70 4.77 6.81 3.79
N MET A 71 3.81 6.70 4.72
CA MET A 71 3.58 5.46 5.45
C MET A 71 2.73 4.47 4.66
N ALA A 72 1.66 4.95 4.03
CA ALA A 72 0.72 4.07 3.33
C ALA A 72 1.32 3.49 2.05
N GLU A 73 2.16 4.25 1.34
CA GLU A 73 2.55 3.93 -0.03
C GLU A 73 4.05 3.72 -0.10
N THR A 74 4.85 4.74 0.19
CA THR A 74 6.30 4.67 -0.03
C THR A 74 6.98 3.55 0.76
N LEU A 75 6.69 3.45 2.05
CA LEU A 75 7.25 2.36 2.86
C LEU A 75 6.71 0.99 2.46
N LYS A 76 5.44 0.92 2.03
CA LYS A 76 4.83 -0.33 1.54
C LYS A 76 5.50 -0.81 0.26
N TYR A 77 5.73 0.08 -0.71
CA TYR A 77 6.40 -0.26 -1.95
C TYR A 77 7.87 -0.61 -1.73
N PHE A 78 8.59 0.08 -0.83
CA PHE A 78 9.94 -0.34 -0.47
C PHE A 78 9.96 -1.73 0.18
N TYR A 79 9.03 -2.01 1.10
CA TYR A 79 8.91 -3.33 1.70
C TYR A 79 8.69 -4.41 0.63
N LEU A 80 7.72 -4.22 -0.27
CA LEU A 80 7.41 -5.19 -1.32
C LEU A 80 8.53 -5.33 -2.37
N LEU A 81 9.28 -4.25 -2.64
CA LEU A 81 10.40 -4.24 -3.59
C LEU A 81 11.60 -5.05 -3.06
N PHE A 82 11.88 -4.94 -1.76
CA PHE A 82 12.98 -5.65 -1.11
C PHE A 82 12.59 -7.01 -0.52
N SER A 83 11.30 -7.34 -0.49
CA SER A 83 10.85 -8.66 -0.10
C SER A 83 11.37 -9.72 -1.08
N ASP A 84 11.92 -10.80 -0.54
CA ASP A 84 12.38 -11.95 -1.31
C ASP A 84 11.26 -12.98 -1.53
N ASP A 85 10.10 -12.82 -0.89
CA ASP A 85 8.95 -13.69 -1.09
C ASP A 85 7.96 -13.09 -2.11
N PRO A 86 7.89 -13.62 -3.35
CA PRO A 86 6.95 -13.14 -4.36
C PRO A 86 5.50 -13.45 -4.01
N LYS A 87 5.24 -14.31 -3.01
CA LYS A 87 3.89 -14.62 -2.52
C LYS A 87 3.40 -13.60 -1.49
N GLU A 88 4.24 -12.66 -1.06
CA GLU A 88 3.79 -11.52 -0.27
C GLU A 88 3.03 -10.53 -1.16
N VAL A 89 1.70 -10.56 -1.04
CA VAL A 89 0.75 -9.80 -1.88
C VAL A 89 0.92 -10.16 -3.37
N PRO A 90 0.37 -11.33 -3.79
CA PRO A 90 0.44 -11.80 -5.16
C PRO A 90 -0.27 -10.85 -6.12
N LEU A 91 0.43 -10.37 -7.16
CA LEU A 91 -0.10 -9.39 -8.13
C LEU A 91 -1.16 -9.99 -9.06
N ASP A 92 -1.24 -11.32 -9.15
CA ASP A 92 -2.28 -12.06 -9.87
C ASP A 92 -3.58 -12.21 -9.07
N GLU A 93 -3.55 -11.95 -7.76
CA GLU A 93 -4.73 -11.99 -6.89
C GLU A 93 -5.14 -10.63 -6.33
N PHE A 94 -4.23 -9.64 -6.32
CA PHE A 94 -4.46 -8.30 -5.81
C PHE A 94 -4.18 -7.22 -6.84
N VAL A 95 -5.05 -6.19 -6.86
CA VAL A 95 -4.83 -4.93 -7.57
C VAL A 95 -4.66 -3.80 -6.57
N PHE A 96 -3.64 -2.96 -6.76
CA PHE A 96 -3.44 -1.77 -5.95
C PHE A 96 -4.23 -0.60 -6.52
N ASN A 97 -4.90 0.16 -5.66
CA ASN A 97 -5.48 1.44 -6.05
C ASN A 97 -4.41 2.56 -6.02
N THR A 98 -4.83 3.79 -6.31
CA THR A 98 -3.95 4.98 -6.30
C THR A 98 -3.38 5.36 -4.94
N GLU A 99 -3.83 4.74 -3.84
CA GLU A 99 -3.34 4.93 -2.47
C GLU A 99 -2.66 3.65 -1.93
N ALA A 100 -2.21 2.79 -2.85
CA ALA A 100 -1.54 1.52 -2.59
C ALA A 100 -2.33 0.55 -1.69
N HIS A 101 -3.66 0.65 -1.63
CA HIS A 101 -4.49 -0.33 -0.91
C HIS A 101 -4.70 -1.57 -1.79
N PRO A 102 -4.34 -2.78 -1.30
CA PRO A 102 -4.54 -4.00 -2.05
C PRO A 102 -6.02 -4.41 -2.02
N LEU A 103 -6.61 -4.52 -3.20
CA LEU A 103 -7.98 -5.00 -3.41
C LEU A 103 -7.92 -6.36 -4.09
N ALA A 104 -8.67 -7.34 -3.58
CA ALA A 104 -8.69 -8.67 -4.18
C ALA A 104 -9.39 -8.63 -5.55
N ILE A 105 -8.79 -9.30 -6.54
CA ILE A 105 -9.38 -9.47 -7.86
C ILE A 105 -10.54 -10.45 -7.74
N GLU A 106 -11.68 -10.10 -8.33
CA GLU A 106 -12.88 -10.95 -8.30
C GLU A 106 -12.58 -12.34 -8.89
N GLY A 107 -12.95 -13.39 -8.15
CA GLY A 107 -12.71 -14.78 -8.57
C GLY A 107 -11.30 -15.31 -8.29
N SER A 108 -10.39 -14.49 -7.72
CA SER A 108 -9.09 -14.96 -7.24
C SER A 108 -9.22 -15.92 -6.04
N PRO A 109 -8.20 -16.76 -5.75
CA PRO A 109 -8.17 -17.58 -4.54
C PRO A 109 -8.34 -16.73 -3.26
N THR A 110 -7.73 -15.55 -3.22
CA THR A 110 -7.88 -14.57 -2.14
C THR A 110 -9.32 -14.06 -2.02
N ASP A 111 -9.97 -13.66 -3.10
CA ASP A 111 -11.37 -13.20 -3.06
C ASP A 111 -12.30 -14.28 -2.48
N THR A 112 -12.09 -15.53 -2.88
CA THR A 112 -12.84 -16.68 -2.32
C THR A 112 -12.67 -16.78 -0.80
N ARG A 113 -11.43 -16.73 -0.31
CA ARG A 113 -11.12 -16.77 1.13
C ARG A 113 -11.72 -15.58 1.89
N LEU A 114 -11.65 -14.38 1.30
CA LEU A 114 -12.21 -13.16 1.90
C LEU A 114 -13.74 -13.25 2.00
N ARG A 115 -14.43 -13.70 0.95
CA ARG A 115 -15.89 -13.89 0.96
C ARG A 115 -16.33 -14.92 1.98
N GLU A 116 -15.61 -16.03 2.10
CA GLU A 116 -15.86 -17.03 3.14
C GLU A 116 -15.66 -16.44 4.55
N ALA A 117 -14.59 -15.69 4.77
CA ALA A 117 -14.34 -15.03 6.04
C ALA A 117 -15.43 -14.00 6.38
N LEU A 118 -15.84 -13.18 5.40
CA LEU A 118 -16.92 -12.22 5.56
C LEU A 118 -18.26 -12.90 5.85
N ALA A 119 -18.58 -14.00 5.17
CA ALA A 119 -19.78 -14.79 5.44
C ALA A 119 -19.79 -15.34 6.88
N ARG A 120 -18.64 -15.81 7.39
CA ARG A 120 -18.51 -16.26 8.79
C ARG A 120 -18.72 -15.13 9.78
N VAL A 121 -18.16 -13.94 9.52
CA VAL A 121 -18.35 -12.76 10.37
C VAL A 121 -19.80 -12.30 10.35
N HIS A 122 -20.43 -12.21 9.18
CA HIS A 122 -21.85 -11.84 9.07
C HIS A 122 -22.77 -12.85 9.75
N ALA A 123 -22.49 -14.15 9.66
CA ALA A 123 -23.26 -15.17 10.37
C ALA A 123 -23.17 -14.98 11.90
N ARG A 124 -22.03 -14.54 12.43
CA ARG A 124 -21.83 -14.27 13.86
C ARG A 124 -22.63 -13.06 14.37
N PHE A 125 -22.84 -12.05 13.51
CA PHE A 125 -23.53 -10.81 13.89
C PHE A 125 -24.98 -10.74 13.42
N ARG A 126 -25.51 -11.80 12.78
CA ARG A 126 -26.92 -11.86 12.42
C ARG A 126 -27.74 -12.09 13.69
N PRO A 127 -28.61 -11.15 14.12
CA PRO A 127 -29.56 -11.46 15.18
C PRO A 127 -30.44 -12.61 14.69
N THR A 128 -30.56 -13.66 15.50
CA THR A 128 -31.50 -14.75 15.25
C THR A 128 -32.91 -14.17 15.36
N LEU A 129 -33.47 -13.67 14.26
CA LEU A 129 -34.90 -13.38 14.19
C LEU A 129 -35.64 -14.72 14.34
N PRO A 130 -36.52 -14.87 15.35
CA PRO A 130 -37.29 -16.09 15.49
C PRO A 130 -38.22 -16.25 14.28
N LEU A 131 -38.17 -17.44 13.68
CA LEU A 131 -38.92 -17.87 12.49
C LEU A 131 -40.45 -18.05 12.73
N SER A 132 -41.08 -17.28 13.62
CA SER A 132 -42.46 -17.53 14.06
C SER A 132 -43.52 -16.49 13.69
N LEU A 133 -43.24 -15.48 12.86
CA LEU A 133 -44.26 -14.54 12.39
C LEU A 133 -44.35 -14.55 10.85
N GLY A 134 -45.11 -15.50 10.31
CA GLY A 134 -45.27 -15.63 8.86
C GLY A 134 -46.39 -16.58 8.44
N LEU A 135 -47.55 -16.53 9.10
CA LEU A 135 -48.77 -17.21 8.65
C LEU A 135 -50.01 -16.54 9.25
N MET A 136 -50.36 -15.35 8.77
CA MET A 136 -51.75 -14.88 8.72
C MET A 136 -51.86 -13.61 7.87
N GLN A 137 -52.93 -13.56 7.06
CA GLN A 137 -53.38 -12.49 6.17
C GLN A 137 -52.84 -12.45 4.74
N ARG A 138 -53.31 -13.42 3.95
CA ARG A 138 -54.03 -13.10 2.71
C ARG A 138 -55.45 -13.68 2.85
N MET A 139 -56.41 -12.79 3.14
CA MET A 139 -57.80 -12.95 2.71
C MET A 139 -57.96 -12.24 1.37
#